data_AF-A0A8T4CMD4-F1
#
_entry.id   AF-A0A8T4CMD4-F1
#
_cell.length_a   1.000
_cell.length_b   1.000
_cell.length_c   1.000
_cell.angle_alpha   90.00
_cell.angle_beta   90.00
_cell.angle_gamma   90.00
#
_symmetry.space_group_name_H-M   'P 1'
#
loop_
_entity.id
_entity.type
_entity.pdbx_description
1 polymer ?
#
loop_
_entity_poly.entity_id
_entity_poly.type
_entity_poly.pdbx_seq_one_letter_code
_entity_poly.pdbx_strand_id
1 'polypeptide(L)'
;MFSPVRKFDFGREILKVTAIVTMTMDHIGDILYPGTLFLHIIGRLAFPLFAYLIALGIESTKKPKKYMMTLLSFALISQIPYFLAFEIQPFERL
;
A
#
# COMPACT_ATOMS: atom_id res chain seq x y z
N MET A 1 -3.69 -30.00 21.13
CA MET A 1 -3.09 -29.29 19.99
C MET A 1 -3.85 -27.99 19.78
N PHE A 2 -3.47 -26.94 20.51
CA PHE A 2 -4.17 -25.66 20.46
C PHE A 2 -3.76 -24.91 19.20
N SER A 3 -4.69 -24.77 18.26
CA SER A 3 -4.60 -23.72 17.24
C SER A 3 -4.64 -22.38 17.98
N PRO A 4 -3.63 -21.51 17.84
CA PRO A 4 -3.72 -20.17 18.42
C PRO A 4 -4.84 -19.44 17.66
N VAL A 5 -5.92 -19.13 18.38
CA VAL A 5 -6.94 -18.19 17.93
C VAL A 5 -6.19 -16.95 17.45
N ARG A 6 -6.39 -16.56 16.18
CA ARG A 6 -5.76 -15.39 15.57
C ARG A 6 -6.09 -14.17 16.43
N LYS A 7 -5.19 -13.79 17.34
CA LYS A 7 -5.37 -12.62 18.20
C LYS A 7 -5.50 -11.41 17.29
N PHE A 8 -6.60 -10.69 17.43
CA PHE A 8 -6.79 -9.42 16.75
C PHE A 8 -5.74 -8.45 17.30
N ASP A 9 -4.82 -8.02 16.44
CA ASP A 9 -3.76 -7.08 16.80
C ASP A 9 -4.21 -5.67 16.45
N PHE A 10 -4.75 -4.98 17.45
CA PHE A 10 -5.30 -3.64 17.29
C PHE A 10 -4.25 -2.62 16.81
N GLY A 11 -3.00 -2.75 17.25
CA GLY A 11 -1.91 -1.87 16.82
C GLY A 11 -1.62 -2.01 15.33
N ARG A 12 -1.60 -3.26 14.85
CA ARG A 12 -1.43 -3.54 13.42
C ARG A 12 -2.57 -3.00 12.56
N GLU A 13 -3.81 -3.10 13.02
CA GLU A 13 -4.95 -2.54 12.30
C GLU A 13 -4.91 -1.01 12.25
N ILE A 14 -4.55 -0.34 13.35
CA ILE A 14 -4.36 1.13 13.36
C ILE A 14 -3.27 1.54 12.38
N LEU A 15 -2.14 0.83 12.35
CA LEU A 15 -1.05 1.12 11.42
C LEU A 15 -1.50 1.00 9.97
N LYS A 16 -2.29 -0.03 9.62
CA LYS A 16 -2.86 -0.17 8.27
C LYS A 16 -3.78 0.98 7.91
N VAL A 17 -4.71 1.34 8.80
CA VAL A 17 -5.64 2.44 8.54
C VAL A 17 -4.87 3.75 8.38
N THR A 18 -3.88 4.00 9.24
CA THR A 18 -3.01 5.17 9.14
C THR A 18 -2.28 5.22 7.80
N ALA A 19 -1.68 4.10 7.36
CA ALA A 19 -0.99 4.02 6.08
C ALA A 19 -1.93 4.34 4.90
N ILE A 20 -3.13 3.75 4.90
CA ILE A 20 -4.16 3.98 3.86
C ILE A 20 -4.58 5.46 3.86
N VAL A 21 -4.87 6.04 5.02
CA VAL A 21 -5.28 7.45 5.13
C VAL A 21 -4.18 8.38 4.62
N THR A 22 -2.92 8.16 5.02
CA THR A 22 -1.80 8.99 4.54
C THR A 22 -1.61 8.89 3.02
N MET A 23 -1.75 7.70 2.44
CA MET A 23 -1.66 7.48 0.99
C MET A 23 -2.82 8.14 0.24
N THR A 24 -4.04 8.05 0.78
CA THR A 24 -5.21 8.69 0.16
C THR A 24 -5.09 10.22 0.22
N MET A 25 -4.59 10.78 1.32
CA MET A 25 -4.33 12.22 1.42
C MET A 25 -3.29 12.70 0.41
N ASP A 26 -2.24 11.90 0.15
CA ASP A 26 -1.24 12.15 -0.90
C ASP A 26 -1.90 12.31 -2.27
N HIS A 27 -2.66 11.29 -2.69
CA HIS A 27 -3.34 11.29 -3.99
C HIS A 27 -4.40 12.39 -4.12
N ILE A 28 -5.14 12.69 -3.05
CA ILE A 28 -6.09 13.81 -3.06
C ILE A 28 -5.35 15.14 -3.18
N GLY A 29 -4.20 15.29 -2.52
CA GLY A 29 -3.33 16.46 -2.63
C GLY A 29 -2.83 16.67 -4.05
N ASP A 30 -2.37 15.61 -4.71
CA ASP A 30 -1.91 15.64 -6.11
C ASP A 30 -3.03 16.07 -7.08
N ILE A 31 -4.24 15.55 -6.88
CA ILE A 31 -5.37 15.78 -7.79
C ILE A 31 -6.03 17.15 -7.54
N LEU A 32 -6.26 17.54 -6.29
CA LEU A 32 -7.04 18.74 -5.95
C LEU A 32 -6.19 20.00 -5.74
N TYR A 33 -4.93 19.86 -5.31
CA TYR A 33 -4.08 20.99 -4.93
C TYR A 33 -2.64 20.86 -5.49
N PRO A 34 -2.49 20.83 -6.84
CA PRO A 34 -1.18 20.68 -7.47
C PRO A 34 -0.25 21.81 -7.03
N GLY A 35 0.90 21.46 -6.43
CA GLY A 35 1.91 22.39 -5.93
C GLY A 35 2.01 22.52 -4.41
N THR A 36 1.12 21.88 -3.64
CA THR A 36 1.17 21.93 -2.17
C THR A 36 2.11 20.86 -1.61
N LEU A 37 3.40 21.22 -1.46
CA LEU A 37 4.46 20.31 -1.01
C LEU A 37 4.18 19.63 0.35
N PHE A 38 3.43 20.29 1.23
CA PHE A 38 3.16 19.81 2.58
C PHE A 38 2.34 18.52 2.60
N LEU A 39 1.30 18.41 1.75
CA LEU A 39 0.47 17.21 1.66
C LEU A 39 1.27 16.01 1.14
N HIS A 40 2.21 16.25 0.24
CA HIS A 40 3.10 15.21 -0.29
C HIS A 40 4.08 14.68 0.77
N ILE A 41 4.59 15.56 1.64
CA ILE A 41 5.51 15.14 2.71
C ILE A 41 4.81 14.19 3.68
N ILE A 42 3.55 14.47 4.02
CA ILE A 42 2.73 13.59 4.85
C ILE A 42 2.44 12.27 4.12
N GLY A 43 2.12 12.34 2.84
CA GLY A 43 1.86 11.18 2.00
C GLY A 43 3.04 10.20 1.88
N ARG A 44 4.27 10.71 1.87
CA ARG A 44 5.49 9.88 1.86
C ARG A 44 5.63 8.96 3.07
N LEU A 45 4.93 9.22 4.18
CA LEU A 45 4.88 8.32 5.34
C LEU A 45 4.10 7.03 5.05
N ALA A 46 3.25 6.99 4.02
CA ALA A 46 2.53 5.78 3.64
C ALA A 46 3.50 4.64 3.29
N PHE A 47 4.56 4.94 2.54
CA PHE A 47 5.54 3.93 2.12
C PHE A 47 6.23 3.20 3.28
N PRO A 48 6.89 3.88 4.25
CA PRO A 48 7.52 3.20 5.37
C PRO A 48 6.51 2.45 6.25
N LEU A 49 5.28 2.95 6.39
CA LEU A 49 4.22 2.23 7.11
C LEU A 49 3.81 0.93 6.41
N PHE A 50 3.61 0.95 5.09
CA PHE A 50 3.31 -0.25 4.32
C PHE A 50 4.49 -1.23 4.32
N ALA A 51 5.72 -0.74 4.19
CA ALA A 51 6.93 -1.57 4.25
C ALA A 51 7.03 -2.32 5.59
N TYR A 52 6.78 -1.62 6.70
CA TYR A 52 6.74 -2.23 8.03
C TYR A 52 5.62 -3.27 8.16
N LEU A 53 4.41 -2.98 7.66
CA LEU A 53 3.29 -3.91 7.67
C LEU A 53 3.53 -5.17 6.83
N ILE A 54 4.26 -5.04 5.71
CA ILE A 54 4.69 -6.16 4.87
C ILE A 54 5.73 -6.99 5.61
N ALA A 55 6.73 -6.38 6.25
CA ALA A 55 7.74 -7.07 7.04
C ALA A 55 7.09 -7.91 8.17
N LEU A 56 6.19 -7.29 8.95
CA LEU A 56 5.38 -7.99 9.95
C LEU A 56 4.52 -9.11 9.34
N GLY A 57 3.96 -8.88 8.15
CA GLY A 57 3.18 -9.88 7.42
C GLY A 57 3.98 -11.10 6.99
N ILE A 58 5.22 -10.90 6.57
CA ILE A 58 6.19 -11.95 6.21
C ILE A 58 6.59 -12.74 7.46
N GLU A 59 6.90 -12.07 8.56
CA GLU A 59 7.28 -12.70 9.82
C GLU A 59 6.11 -13.51 10.42
N SER A 60 4.89 -13.00 10.29
CA SER A 60 3.68 -13.65 10.83
C SER A 60 3.15 -14.82 9.99
N THR A 61 3.63 -15.02 8.76
CA THR A 61 3.07 -16.04 7.85
C THR A 61 3.98 -17.27 7.72
N LYS A 62 3.37 -18.46 7.69
CA LYS A 62 4.10 -19.71 7.45
C LYS A 62 4.56 -19.87 5.99
N LYS A 63 4.04 -19.05 5.06
CA LYS A 63 4.30 -19.16 3.61
C LYS A 63 4.65 -17.79 3.01
N PRO A 64 5.83 -17.22 3.33
CA PRO A 64 6.21 -15.86 2.95
C PRO A 64 6.31 -15.67 1.43
N LYS A 65 6.80 -16.66 0.69
CA LYS A 65 6.85 -16.63 -0.79
C LYS A 65 5.46 -16.48 -1.41
N LYS A 66 4.47 -17.24 -0.94
CA LYS A 66 3.09 -17.16 -1.44
C LYS A 66 2.48 -15.78 -1.12
N TYR A 67 2.71 -15.28 0.09
CA TYR A 67 2.26 -13.95 0.51
C TYR A 67 2.83 -12.84 -0.39
N MET A 68 4.14 -12.87 -0.66
CA MET A 68 4.79 -11.90 -1.54
C MET A 68 4.27 -11.99 -2.98
N MET A 69 4.09 -13.20 -3.52
CA MET A 69 3.52 -13.38 -4.85
C MET A 69 2.10 -12.82 -4.94
N THR A 70 1.28 -12.99 -3.90
CA THR A 70 -0.06 -12.38 -3.85
C THR A 70 0.01 -10.85 -3.86
N LEU A 71 0.91 -10.25 -3.08
CA LEU A 71 1.10 -8.80 -3.09
C LEU A 71 1.58 -8.30 -4.46
N LEU A 72 2.53 -9.00 -5.07
CA LEU A 72 3.04 -8.66 -6.40
C LEU A 72 1.97 -8.79 -7.48
N SER A 73 1.18 -9.87 -7.48
CA SER A 73 0.05 -10.03 -8.40
C SER A 73 -0.96 -8.92 -8.23
N PHE A 74 -1.26 -8.52 -6.99
CA PHE A 74 -2.19 -7.42 -6.73
C PHE A 74 -1.64 -6.09 -7.26
N ALA A 75 -0.34 -5.82 -7.07
CA ALA A 75 0.32 -4.62 -7.59
C ALA A 75 0.25 -4.56 -9.13
N LEU A 76 0.56 -5.66 -9.82
CA LEU A 76 0.48 -5.75 -11.28
C LEU A 76 -0.94 -5.54 -11.80
N ILE A 77 -1.94 -6.17 -11.16
CA ILE A 77 -3.34 -6.00 -11.53
C ILE A 77 -3.79 -4.54 -11.30
N SER A 78 -3.38 -3.91 -10.20
CA SER A 78 -3.72 -2.52 -9.88
C SER A 78 -3.11 -1.49 -10.84
N GLN A 79 -2.08 -1.89 -11.60
CA GLN A 79 -1.44 -1.02 -12.58
C GLN A 79 -2.32 -0.78 -13.82
N ILE A 80 -3.18 -1.74 -14.17
CA ILE A 80 -4.14 -1.63 -15.29
C ILE A 80 -5.14 -0.47 -15.08
N PRO A 81 -5.91 -0.42 -13.97
CA PRO A 81 -6.82 0.70 -13.72
C PRO A 81 -6.07 2.02 -13.52
N TYR A 82 -4.85 2.00 -12.98
CA TYR A 82 -4.02 3.20 -12.89
C TYR A 82 -3.71 3.78 -14.28
N PHE A 83 -3.27 2.95 -15.24
CA PHE A 83 -3.02 3.41 -16.61
C PHE A 83 -4.28 3.90 -17.31
N LEU A 84 -5.41 3.22 -17.10
CA LEU A 84 -6.70 3.66 -17.65
C LEU A 84 -7.16 4.99 -17.07
N ALA A 85 -6.97 5.22 -15.77
CA ALA A 85 -7.41 6.44 -15.09
C ALA A 85 -6.61 7.69 -15.47
N PHE A 86 -5.32 7.54 -15.81
CA PHE A 86 -4.43 8.65 -16.12
C PHE A 86 -4.06 8.75 -17.62
N GLU A 87 -4.70 7.96 -18.49
CA GLU A 87 -4.44 7.89 -19.95
C GLU A 87 -2.95 7.76 -20.31
N ILE A 88 -2.16 7.13 -19.44
CA ILE A 88 -0.73 6.95 -19.66
C ILE A 88 -0.58 5.81 -20.65
N GLN A 89 -0.24 6.11 -21.91
CA GLN A 89 0.09 5.10 -22.92
C GLN A 89 1.49 4.52 -22.61
N PRO A 90 1.60 3.33 -22.01
CA PRO A 90 2.89 2.82 -21.53
C PRO A 90 3.81 2.41 -22.69
N PHE A 91 3.26 2.20 -23.87
CA PHE A 91 3.96 1.68 -25.05
C PHE A 91 4.36 2.75 -26.07
N GLU A 92 3.89 3.99 -25.93
CA GLU A 92 4.19 5.09 -26.87
C GLU A 92 5.45 5.90 -26.48
N ARG A 93 6.07 5.58 -25.35
CA ARG A 93 7.33 6.20 -24.87
C ARG A 93 8.54 5.25 -24.85
N LEU A 94 8.43 4.10 -25.50
CA LEU A 94 9.51 3.13 -25.73
C LEU A 94 9.93 3.17 -27.21
#